data_AF-A0A6G6WKK6-F1
#
_entry.id   AF-A0A6G6WKK6-F1
#
_cell.length_a   1.000
_cell.length_b   1.000
_cell.length_c   1.000
_cell.angle_alpha   90.00
_cell.angle_beta   90.00
_cell.angle_gamma   90.00
#
_symmetry.space_group_name_H-M   'P 1'
#
loop_
_entity.id
_entity.type
_entity.pdbx_description
1 polymer ?
#
loop_
_entity_poly.entity_id
_entity_poly.type
_entity_poly.pdbx_seq_one_letter_code
_entity_poly.pdbx_strand_id
1 'polypeptide(L)'
;MGRHLVEFDGRVKYQRGGLADRPVEDVVWEEKRRQDWLCGFKLGMSRLVWDDVRPGAWDRTRTWLAREVLDTRARFGTSIDDLAAYVVHEPRRRAA
;
A
#
# COMPACT_ATOMS: atom_id res chain seq x y z
N MET A 1 -9.40 2.81 -8.45
CA MET A 1 -8.58 2.93 -7.21
C MET A 1 -9.27 3.90 -6.27
N GLY A 2 -9.14 3.73 -4.95
CA GLY A 2 -9.72 4.63 -3.95
C GLY A 2 -8.65 5.41 -3.19
N ARG A 3 -9.07 6.25 -2.24
CA ARG A 3 -8.18 7.06 -1.37
C ARG A 3 -7.36 6.28 -0.36
N HIS A 4 -7.48 4.96 -0.31
CA HIS A 4 -6.82 4.13 0.69
C HIS A 4 -5.98 3.05 -0.01
N LEU A 5 -4.70 3.01 0.34
CA LEU A 5 -3.73 2.05 -0.15
C LEU A 5 -3.57 0.91 0.87
N VAL A 6 -3.30 -0.29 0.38
CA VAL A 6 -2.95 -1.43 1.22
C VAL A 6 -1.65 -2.01 0.69
N GLU A 7 -0.65 -2.12 1.57
CA GLU A 7 0.64 -2.71 1.24
C GLU A 7 0.88 -3.98 2.04
N PHE A 8 1.57 -4.94 1.43
CA PHE A 8 1.96 -6.19 2.07
C PHE A 8 3.47 -6.24 2.31
N ASP A 9 3.87 -6.43 3.57
CA ASP A 9 5.25 -6.43 4.04
C ASP A 9 5.69 -7.85 4.40
N GLY A 10 6.28 -8.53 3.42
CA GLY A 10 6.87 -9.85 3.62
C GLY A 10 8.27 -9.75 4.24
N ARG A 11 8.54 -10.55 5.28
CA ARG A 11 9.87 -10.60 5.94
C ARG A 11 11.03 -10.89 4.97
N VAL A 12 10.75 -11.60 3.87
CA VAL A 12 11.72 -11.90 2.80
C VAL A 12 12.29 -10.65 2.11
N LYS A 13 11.57 -9.51 2.15
CA LYS A 13 12.03 -8.20 1.65
C LYS A 13 13.24 -7.66 2.41
N TYR A 14 13.49 -8.18 3.61
CA TYR A 14 14.50 -7.67 4.55
C TYR A 14 15.72 -8.60 4.71
N GLN A 15 15.71 -9.76 4.07
CA GLN A 15 16.75 -10.78 4.25
C GLN A 15 17.89 -10.56 3.25
N ARG A 16 19.15 -10.49 3.74
CA ARG A 16 20.34 -10.54 2.87
C ARG A 16 20.39 -11.89 2.16
N GLY A 17 20.48 -11.88 0.83
CA GLY A 17 20.34 -13.08 -0.02
C GLY A 17 18.89 -13.46 -0.33
N GLY A 18 17.91 -12.68 0.14
CA GLY A 18 16.51 -12.68 -0.30
C GLY A 18 16.29 -11.60 -1.37
N LEU A 19 15.27 -10.75 -1.19
CA LEU A 19 14.97 -9.65 -2.11
C LEU A 19 15.73 -8.35 -1.79
N ALA A 20 16.44 -8.28 -0.66
CA ALA A 20 17.24 -7.12 -0.31
C ALA A 20 18.65 -7.22 -0.91
N ASP A 21 18.97 -6.26 -1.78
CA ASP A 21 20.33 -5.98 -2.26
C ASP A 21 21.08 -4.98 -1.37
N ARG A 22 20.40 -4.45 -0.35
CA ARG A 22 20.84 -3.34 0.51
C ARG A 22 20.63 -3.65 2.00
N PRO A 23 21.28 -2.89 2.90
CA PRO A 23 21.06 -2.99 4.34
C PRO A 23 19.58 -2.85 4.73
N VAL A 24 19.17 -3.51 5.81
CA VAL A 24 17.75 -3.57 6.20
C VAL A 24 17.23 -2.22 6.65
N GLU A 25 18.09 -1.47 7.31
CA GLU A 25 17.89 -0.10 7.77
C GLU A 25 17.55 0.85 6.60
N ASP A 26 18.23 0.69 5.47
CA ASP A 26 17.98 1.48 4.27
C ASP A 26 16.63 1.13 3.65
N VAL A 27 16.29 -0.16 3.58
CA VAL A 27 14.99 -0.63 3.07
C VAL A 27 13.85 -0.05 3.91
N VAL A 28 13.93 -0.19 5.24
CA VAL A 28 12.90 0.33 6.15
C VAL A 28 12.81 1.87 6.04
N TRP A 29 13.94 2.55 5.91
CA TRP A 29 13.96 4.01 5.75
C TRP A 29 13.28 4.46 4.45
N GLU A 30 13.53 3.77 3.34
CA GLU A 30 12.88 4.04 2.06
C GLU A 30 11.38 3.78 2.12
N GLU A 31 10.96 2.70 2.75
CA GLU A 31 9.53 2.40 2.93
C GLU A 31 8.81 3.49 3.73
N LYS A 32 9.45 4.01 4.79
CA LYS A 32 8.91 5.14 5.57
C LYS A 32 8.76 6.39 4.72
N ARG A 33 9.81 6.78 4.00
CA ARG A 33 9.79 7.96 3.12
C ARG A 33 8.73 7.83 2.03
N ARG A 34 8.57 6.64 1.45
CA ARG A 34 7.56 6.36 0.43
C ARG A 34 6.15 6.46 1.00
N GLN A 35 5.91 5.92 2.19
CA GLN A 35 4.61 6.06 2.86
C GLN A 35 4.29 7.54 3.14
N ASP A 36 5.26 8.32 3.64
CA ASP A 36 5.05 9.74 3.91
C ASP A 36 4.72 10.53 2.63
N TRP A 37 5.43 10.23 1.54
CA TRP A 37 5.16 10.82 0.24
C TRP A 37 3.75 10.47 -0.25
N LEU A 38 3.36 9.19 -0.23
CA LEU A 38 2.03 8.74 -0.65
C LEU A 38 0.92 9.35 0.21
N CYS A 39 1.06 9.33 1.54
CA CYS A 39 0.08 9.90 2.45
C CYS A 39 -0.02 11.44 2.32
N GLY A 40 1.02 12.11 1.83
CA GLY A 40 1.01 13.54 1.49
C GLY A 40 -0.07 13.91 0.47
N PHE A 41 -0.51 12.98 -0.37
CA PHE A 41 -1.61 13.17 -1.32
C PHE A 41 -3.00 12.88 -0.72
N LYS A 42 -3.14 12.99 0.60
CA LYS A 42 -4.39 12.66 1.31
C LYS A 42 -4.83 11.23 1.04
N LEU A 43 -3.86 10.32 0.99
CA LEU A 43 -4.10 8.88 0.92
C LEU A 43 -3.99 8.27 2.31
N GLY A 44 -4.90 7.37 2.65
CA GLY A 44 -4.73 6.46 3.78
C GLY A 44 -3.86 5.27 3.38
N MET A 45 -3.27 4.59 4.37
CA MET A 45 -2.42 3.41 4.15
C MET A 45 -2.63 2.40 5.28
N SER A 46 -3.00 1.17 4.94
CA SER A 46 -2.84 0.00 5.81
C SER A 46 -1.65 -0.82 5.37
N ARG A 47 -0.89 -1.37 6.30
CA ARG A 47 0.20 -2.31 6.01
C ARG A 47 -0.08 -3.64 6.68
N LEU A 48 0.04 -4.71 5.89
CA LEU A 48 -0.25 -6.08 6.30
C LEU A 48 1.02 -6.90 6.31
N VAL A 49 1.13 -7.84 7.24
CA VAL A 49 2.14 -8.90 7.23
C VAL A 49 1.49 -10.26 7.01
N TRP A 50 2.31 -11.31 6.86
CA TRP A 50 1.81 -12.68 6.69
C TRP A 50 0.86 -13.15 7.80
N ASP A 51 1.08 -12.70 9.03
CA ASP A 51 0.21 -13.06 10.15
C ASP A 51 -1.20 -12.47 10.05
N ASP A 52 -1.40 -11.40 9.29
CA ASP A 52 -2.71 -10.76 9.13
C ASP A 52 -3.60 -11.49 8.12
N VAL A 53 -3.01 -12.24 7.19
CA VAL A 53 -3.71 -12.91 6.08
C VAL A 53 -3.79 -14.44 6.25
N ARG A 54 -3.24 -14.97 7.34
CA ARG A 54 -3.31 -16.41 7.64
C ARG A 54 -4.75 -16.84 7.99
N PRO A 55 -5.09 -18.13 7.78
CA PRO A 55 -6.36 -18.68 8.25
C PRO A 55 -6.59 -18.38 9.74
N GLY A 56 -7.80 -17.90 10.08
CA GLY A 56 -8.17 -17.52 11.45
C GLY A 56 -7.83 -16.09 11.86
N ALA A 57 -6.94 -15.38 11.15
CA ALA A 57 -6.71 -13.95 11.35
C ALA A 57 -7.50 -13.09 10.35
N TRP A 58 -7.75 -13.62 9.14
CA TRP A 58 -8.26 -12.86 8.02
C TRP A 58 -9.58 -12.11 8.27
N ASP A 59 -10.55 -12.71 8.96
CA ASP A 59 -11.84 -12.05 9.23
C ASP A 59 -11.69 -10.79 10.09
N ARG A 60 -10.76 -10.84 11.06
CA ARG A 60 -10.42 -9.69 11.90
C ARG A 60 -9.72 -8.62 11.07
N THR A 61 -8.74 -9.02 10.26
CA THR A 61 -7.99 -8.13 9.38
C THR A 61 -8.91 -7.41 8.41
N ARG A 62 -9.82 -8.14 7.76
CA ARG A 62 -10.81 -7.56 6.85
C ARG A 62 -11.72 -6.54 7.54
N THR A 63 -12.16 -6.83 8.76
CA THR A 63 -13.00 -5.92 9.55
C THR A 63 -12.24 -4.64 9.88
N TRP A 64 -10.98 -4.75 10.29
CA TRP A 64 -10.13 -3.59 10.57
C TRP A 64 -9.84 -2.77 9.30
N LEU A 65 -9.42 -3.41 8.20
CA LEU A 65 -9.19 -2.75 6.91
C LEU A 65 -10.44 -1.99 6.42
N ALA A 66 -11.62 -2.59 6.55
CA ALA A 66 -12.86 -1.91 6.17
C ALA A 66 -13.08 -0.62 6.97
N ARG A 67 -12.74 -0.62 8.27
CA ARG A 67 -12.82 0.58 9.11
C ARG A 67 -11.81 1.65 8.66
N GLU A 68 -10.57 1.28 8.36
CA GLU A 68 -9.56 2.25 7.92
C GLU A 68 -9.89 2.86 6.55
N VAL A 69 -10.44 2.07 5.64
CA VAL A 69 -10.94 2.56 4.34
C VAL A 69 -12.08 3.54 4.54
N LEU A 70 -13.03 3.26 5.44
CA LEU A 70 -14.14 4.15 5.74
C LEU A 70 -13.67 5.46 6.40
N ASP A 71 -12.75 5.39 7.35
CA ASP A 71 -12.16 6.58 7.98
C ASP A 71 -11.45 7.47 6.94
N THR A 72 -10.65 6.84 6.07
CA THR A 72 -9.94 7.55 5.00
C THR A 72 -10.92 8.25 4.05
N ARG A 73 -12.02 7.59 3.70
CA ARG A 73 -13.08 8.18 2.88
C ARG A 73 -13.79 9.32 3.59
N ALA A 74 -14.02 9.21 4.90
CA ALA A 74 -14.62 10.28 5.68
C ALA A 74 -13.72 11.52 5.75
N ARG A 75 -12.40 11.33 5.84
CA ARG A 75 -11.42 12.41 5.95
C ARG A 75 -11.11 13.10 4.62
N PHE A 76 -11.03 12.34 3.53
CA PHE A 76 -10.48 12.84 2.26
C PHE A 76 -11.43 12.67 1.07
N GLY A 77 -12.62 12.12 1.28
CA GLY A 77 -13.58 11.82 0.23
C GLY A 77 -13.20 10.58 -0.59
N THR A 78 -13.78 10.47 -1.78
CA THR A 78 -13.61 9.29 -2.65
C THR A 78 -12.99 9.60 -4.01
N SER A 79 -13.03 10.86 -4.46
CA SER A 79 -12.40 11.30 -5.72
C SER A 79 -10.89 11.17 -5.64
N ILE A 80 -10.25 10.82 -6.75
CA ILE A 80 -8.78 10.79 -6.92
C ILE A 80 -8.34 11.73 -8.06
N ASP A 81 -9.15 12.72 -8.41
CA ASP A 81 -8.91 13.57 -9.58
C ASP A 81 -7.64 14.42 -9.43
N ASP A 82 -7.27 14.76 -8.19
CA ASP A 82 -5.99 15.39 -7.85
C ASP A 82 -4.77 14.51 -8.14
N LEU A 83 -4.97 13.21 -8.31
CA LEU A 83 -3.94 12.24 -8.69
C LEU A 83 -3.91 11.94 -10.19
N ALA A 84 -4.68 12.64 -11.03
CA ALA A 84 -4.78 12.36 -12.46
C ALA A 84 -3.42 12.32 -13.17
N ALA A 85 -2.47 13.17 -12.77
CA ALA A 85 -1.11 13.20 -13.33
C ALA A 85 -0.29 11.91 -13.07
N TYR A 86 -0.67 11.11 -12.06
CA TYR A 86 -0.01 9.86 -11.68
C TYR A 86 -0.75 8.62 -12.16
N VAL A 87 -1.89 8.78 -12.85
CA VAL A 87 -2.63 7.65 -13.41
C VAL A 87 -1.86 7.11 -14.63
N VAL A 88 -1.28 5.93 -14.47
CA VAL A 88 -0.63 5.22 -15.58
C VAL A 88 -1.73 4.57 -16.42
N HIS A 89 -1.91 5.07 -17.64
CA HIS A 89 -2.72 4.39 -18.65
C HIS A 89 -1.82 3.41 -19.40
N GLU A 90 -2.08 2.11 -19.28
CA GLU A 90 -1.38 1.12 -20.11
C GLU A 90 -1.60 1.45 -21.59
N PRO A 91 -0.54 1.45 -22.43
CA PRO A 91 -0.72 1.55 -23.86
C PRO A 91 -1.55 0.34 -24.31
N ARG A 92 -2.75 0.59 -24.85
CA ARG A 92 -3.59 -0.44 -25.44
C ARG A 92 -2.73 -1.21 -26.44
N ARG A 93 -2.37 -2.47 -26.14
CA ARG A 93 -1.61 -3.32 -27.06
C ARG A 93 -2.29 -3.22 -28.43
N ARG A 94 -1.60 -2.64 -29.42
CA ARG A 94 -2.06 -2.75 -30.81
C ARG A 94 -2.05 -4.23 -31.11
N ALA A 95 -3.23 -4.81 -31.33
CA ALA A 95 -3.35 -6.14 -31.89
C ALA A 95 -2.58 -6.12 -33.22
N ALA A 96 -1.58 -6.99 -33.33
CA ALA A 96 -0.91 -7.29 -34.58
C ALA A 96 -1.76 -8.30 -35.36
#